data_AF-A0A955YF74-F1
#
_entry.id   AF-A0A955YF74-F1
#
_cell.length_a   1.000
_cell.length_b   1.000
_cell.length_c   1.000
_cell.angle_alpha   90.00
_cell.angle_beta   90.00
_cell.angle_gamma   90.00
#
_symmetry.space_group_name_H-M   'P 1'
#
loop_
_entity.id
_entity.type
_entity.pdbx_description
1 polymer ?
#
loop_
_entity_poly.entity_id
_entity_poly.type
_entity_poly.pdbx_seq_one_letter_code
_entity_poly.pdbx_strand_id
1 'polypeptide(L)'
;MSDPLDIIVAFVEGRMTPADFHKRLYTDGGLEAFLMAPGVHPPEYVGAGTFFHFLLECDVEDPGGVLNAEGLCRFLLDARGVSYVPSHAAYELFDALLRAQPKWLDVRTAWLAAELLPHAEGRSGKALVTWLREQLLQRFRYLKRPPRWIQAAKWPIGPNGPLVFLGEVPVRDYFHDDGAVFVFHDPSTGRIETVTQVM
;
A
#
# COMPACT_ATOMS: atom_id res chain seq x y z
N MET A 1 -30.62 -4.26 -13.19
CA MET A 1 -29.29 -4.83 -12.92
C MET A 1 -28.34 -4.27 -13.96
N SER A 2 -27.19 -3.74 -13.54
CA SER A 2 -26.16 -3.27 -14.48
C SER A 2 -25.41 -4.48 -15.03
N ASP A 3 -24.94 -4.39 -16.28
CA ASP A 3 -24.08 -5.43 -16.85
C ASP A 3 -22.79 -5.55 -16.00
N PRO A 4 -22.39 -6.76 -15.54
CA PRO A 4 -21.12 -6.97 -14.85
C PRO A 4 -19.90 -6.35 -15.56
N LEU A 5 -19.87 -6.39 -16.89
CA LEU A 5 -18.79 -5.77 -17.66
C LEU A 5 -18.79 -4.24 -17.52
N ASP A 6 -19.96 -3.60 -17.56
CA ASP A 6 -20.06 -2.15 -17.38
C ASP A 6 -19.56 -1.71 -16.00
N ILE A 7 -19.77 -2.53 -14.97
CA ILE A 7 -19.27 -2.26 -13.61
C ILE A 7 -17.74 -2.29 -13.59
N ILE A 8 -17.14 -3.34 -14.18
CA ILE A 8 -15.68 -3.52 -14.22
C ILE A 8 -15.02 -2.42 -15.06
N VAL A 9 -15.60 -2.09 -16.23
CA VAL A 9 -15.13 -0.99 -17.07
C VAL A 9 -15.23 0.33 -16.30
N ALA A 10 -16.35 0.64 -15.67
CA ALA A 10 -16.49 1.87 -14.90
C ALA A 10 -15.45 2.00 -13.78
N PHE A 11 -15.07 0.91 -13.14
CA PHE A 11 -13.98 0.89 -12.15
C PHE A 11 -12.61 1.15 -12.78
N VAL A 12 -12.23 0.40 -13.82
CA VAL A 12 -10.93 0.53 -14.49
C VAL A 12 -10.72 1.91 -15.14
N GLU A 13 -11.80 2.53 -15.63
CA GLU A 13 -11.78 3.87 -16.21
C GLU A 13 -11.85 4.99 -15.15
N GLY A 14 -11.92 4.65 -13.85
CA GLY A 14 -12.02 5.62 -12.76
C GLY A 14 -13.36 6.37 -12.67
N ARG A 15 -14.40 5.88 -13.37
CA ARG A 15 -15.78 6.40 -13.28
C ARG A 15 -16.52 5.89 -12.04
N MET A 16 -15.97 4.87 -11.38
CA MET A 16 -16.46 4.31 -10.11
C MET A 16 -15.33 4.34 -9.08
N THR A 17 -15.65 4.73 -7.85
CA THR A 17 -14.65 4.76 -6.77
C THR A 17 -14.29 3.32 -6.33
N PRO A 18 -13.08 3.09 -5.79
CA PRO A 18 -12.72 1.78 -5.24
C PRO A 18 -13.69 1.29 -4.16
N ALA A 19 -14.17 2.18 -3.29
CA ALA A 19 -15.15 1.86 -2.26
C ALA A 19 -16.50 1.42 -2.85
N ASP A 20 -16.98 2.10 -3.89
CA ASP A 20 -18.23 1.73 -4.57
C ASP A 20 -18.08 0.40 -5.32
N PHE A 21 -16.94 0.17 -5.98
CA PHE A 21 -16.64 -1.10 -6.65
C PHE A 21 -16.59 -2.26 -5.66
N HIS A 22 -15.87 -2.09 -4.55
CA HIS A 22 -15.82 -3.10 -3.49
C HIS A 22 -17.21 -3.40 -2.94
N LYS A 23 -18.03 -2.38 -2.68
CA LYS A 23 -19.43 -2.56 -2.28
C LYS A 23 -20.25 -3.36 -3.31
N ARG A 24 -20.02 -3.17 -4.62
CA ARG A 24 -20.69 -3.94 -5.67
C ARG A 24 -20.35 -5.42 -5.62
N LEU A 25 -19.11 -5.79 -5.25
CA LEU A 25 -18.71 -7.20 -5.10
C LEU A 25 -19.57 -7.94 -4.07
N TYR A 26 -20.03 -7.28 -3.00
CA TYR A 26 -20.89 -7.91 -1.98
C TYR A 26 -22.39 -7.83 -2.28
N THR A 27 -22.81 -6.92 -3.16
CA THR A 27 -24.24 -6.55 -3.29
C THR A 27 -24.83 -6.92 -4.65
N ASP A 28 -23.98 -7.22 -5.64
CA ASP A 28 -24.42 -7.54 -7.00
C ASP A 28 -24.15 -9.01 -7.34
N GLY A 29 -25.17 -9.86 -7.15
CA GLY A 29 -25.06 -11.29 -7.46
C GLY A 29 -24.80 -11.60 -8.93
N GLY A 30 -25.10 -10.66 -9.84
CA GLY A 30 -24.75 -10.80 -11.27
C GLY A 30 -23.25 -10.65 -11.48
N LEU A 31 -22.63 -9.67 -10.81
CA LEU A 31 -21.18 -9.47 -10.81
C LEU A 31 -20.44 -10.67 -10.17
N GLU A 32 -20.93 -11.14 -9.02
CA GLU A 32 -20.37 -12.33 -8.35
C GLU A 32 -20.39 -13.55 -9.29
N ALA A 33 -21.55 -13.89 -9.86
CA ALA A 33 -21.68 -15.02 -10.76
C ALA A 33 -20.76 -14.88 -11.99
N PHE A 34 -20.62 -13.67 -12.52
CA PHE A 34 -19.74 -13.38 -13.66
C PHE A 34 -18.25 -13.55 -13.35
N LEU A 35 -17.81 -13.14 -12.15
CA LEU A 35 -16.42 -13.23 -11.71
C LEU A 35 -16.02 -14.65 -11.24
N MET A 36 -17.00 -15.46 -10.82
CA MET A 36 -16.79 -16.88 -10.52
C MET A 36 -16.95 -17.80 -11.74
N ALA A 37 -17.53 -17.30 -12.83
CA ALA A 37 -17.81 -18.11 -14.01
C ALA A 37 -16.53 -18.70 -14.62
N PRO A 38 -16.53 -20.01 -14.96
CA PRO A 38 -15.40 -20.61 -15.65
C PRO A 38 -15.25 -20.02 -17.05
N GLY A 39 -14.02 -19.83 -17.52
CA GLY A 39 -13.74 -19.46 -18.92
C GLY A 39 -12.43 -18.73 -19.13
N VAL A 40 -12.13 -17.75 -18.28
CA VAL A 40 -10.82 -17.09 -18.23
C VAL A 40 -10.12 -17.58 -16.96
N HIS A 41 -8.86 -18.02 -17.10
CA HIS A 41 -8.06 -18.37 -15.94
C HIS A 41 -7.39 -17.10 -15.38
N PRO A 42 -7.47 -16.84 -14.07
CA PRO A 42 -6.71 -15.78 -13.45
C PRO A 42 -5.19 -15.96 -13.66
N PRO A 43 -4.41 -14.87 -13.61
CA PRO A 43 -2.95 -14.96 -13.63
C PRO A 43 -2.38 -15.78 -12.47
N GLU A 44 -1.17 -16.33 -12.63
CA GLU A 44 -0.53 -17.19 -11.62
C GLU A 44 -0.42 -16.56 -10.23
N TYR A 45 -0.24 -15.24 -10.16
CA TYR A 45 -0.13 -14.52 -8.88
C TYR A 45 -1.44 -14.54 -8.06
N VAL A 46 -2.59 -14.83 -8.70
CA VAL A 46 -3.88 -15.03 -8.02
C VAL A 46 -3.93 -16.41 -7.34
N GLY A 47 -3.04 -17.33 -7.72
CA GLY A 47 -3.00 -18.69 -7.21
C GLY A 47 -4.22 -19.50 -7.64
N ALA A 48 -4.72 -20.38 -6.75
CA ALA A 48 -5.87 -21.23 -7.02
C ALA A 48 -7.24 -20.53 -6.87
N GLY A 49 -7.25 -19.21 -6.65
CA GLY A 49 -8.46 -18.42 -6.46
C GLY A 49 -9.18 -18.10 -7.77
N THR A 50 -10.44 -17.66 -7.67
CA THR A 50 -11.16 -17.04 -8.80
C THR A 50 -10.89 -15.53 -8.84
N PHE A 51 -11.26 -14.86 -9.92
CA PHE A 51 -11.29 -13.38 -9.97
C PHE A 51 -12.06 -12.78 -8.79
N PHE A 52 -13.23 -13.34 -8.46
CA PHE A 52 -14.07 -12.85 -7.36
C PHE A 52 -13.35 -12.85 -6.01
N HIS A 53 -12.87 -14.01 -5.57
CA HIS A 53 -12.17 -14.16 -4.29
C HIS A 53 -10.96 -13.24 -4.16
N PHE A 54 -10.12 -13.12 -5.19
CA PHE A 54 -8.97 -12.21 -5.15
C PHE A 54 -9.38 -10.74 -5.01
N LEU A 55 -10.43 -10.33 -5.73
CA LEU A 55 -10.94 -8.95 -5.62
C LEU A 55 -11.53 -8.64 -4.24
N LEU A 56 -12.08 -9.65 -3.54
CA LEU A 56 -12.52 -9.50 -2.14
C LEU A 56 -11.36 -9.41 -1.14
N GLU A 57 -10.23 -10.04 -1.46
CA GLU A 57 -9.00 -9.97 -0.64
C GLU A 57 -8.24 -8.65 -0.83
N CYS A 58 -8.49 -7.92 -1.92
CA CYS A 58 -7.89 -6.62 -2.16
C CYS A 58 -8.40 -5.58 -1.16
N ASP A 59 -7.49 -5.05 -0.34
CA ASP A 59 -7.80 -3.92 0.55
C ASP A 59 -7.94 -2.63 -0.25
N VAL A 60 -9.18 -2.15 -0.42
CA VAL A 60 -9.46 -0.92 -1.17
C VAL A 60 -9.17 0.37 -0.39
N GLU A 61 -8.84 0.27 0.90
CA GLU A 61 -8.31 1.39 1.69
C GLU A 61 -6.79 1.55 1.50
N ASP A 62 -6.12 0.50 1.02
CA ASP A 62 -4.72 0.54 0.61
C ASP A 62 -4.57 0.86 -0.89
N PRO A 63 -3.84 1.93 -1.28
CA PRO A 63 -3.56 2.20 -2.69
C PRO A 63 -2.91 1.05 -3.45
N GLY A 64 -2.13 0.19 -2.76
CA GLY A 64 -1.59 -1.03 -3.33
C GLY A 64 -2.67 -2.08 -3.64
N GLY A 65 -3.62 -2.28 -2.73
CA GLY A 65 -4.78 -3.15 -2.96
C GLY A 65 -5.68 -2.66 -4.08
N VAL A 66 -5.91 -1.34 -4.20
CA VAL A 66 -6.64 -0.75 -5.34
C VAL A 66 -5.93 -1.06 -6.66
N LEU A 67 -4.60 -0.93 -6.72
CA LEU A 67 -3.83 -1.27 -7.92
C LEU A 67 -3.91 -2.74 -8.30
N ASN A 68 -3.85 -3.64 -7.33
CA ASN A 68 -4.01 -5.07 -7.57
C ASN A 68 -5.40 -5.38 -8.14
N ALA A 69 -6.45 -4.77 -7.58
CA ALA A 69 -7.81 -4.93 -8.08
C ALA A 69 -7.97 -4.38 -9.50
N GLU A 70 -7.47 -3.16 -9.77
CA GLU A 70 -7.50 -2.59 -11.12
C GLU A 70 -6.71 -3.45 -12.12
N GLY A 71 -5.53 -3.92 -11.75
CA GLY A 71 -4.69 -4.77 -12.59
C GLY A 71 -5.38 -6.08 -12.97
N LEU A 72 -6.05 -6.72 -12.01
CA LEU A 72 -6.79 -7.94 -12.28
C LEU A 72 -8.04 -7.69 -13.14
N CYS A 73 -8.76 -6.59 -12.90
CA CYS A 73 -9.90 -6.19 -13.73
C CYS A 73 -9.49 -5.90 -15.18
N ARG A 74 -8.36 -5.20 -15.40
CA ARG A 74 -7.80 -4.95 -16.73
C ARG A 74 -7.46 -6.25 -17.44
N PHE A 75 -6.75 -7.15 -16.77
CA PHE A 75 -6.45 -8.48 -17.31
C PHE A 75 -7.71 -9.21 -17.77
N LEU A 76 -8.77 -9.17 -16.97
CA LEU A 76 -10.04 -9.82 -17.31
C LEU A 76 -10.72 -9.19 -18.53
N LEU A 77 -10.70 -7.86 -18.65
CA LEU A 77 -11.24 -7.14 -19.81
C LEU A 77 -10.44 -7.46 -21.08
N ASP A 78 -9.11 -7.42 -20.99
CA ASP A 78 -8.20 -7.75 -22.09
C ASP A 78 -8.43 -9.19 -22.57
N ALA A 79 -8.50 -10.15 -21.64
CA ALA A 79 -8.75 -11.56 -21.94
C ALA A 79 -10.10 -11.82 -22.63
N ARG A 80 -11.07 -10.90 -22.46
CA ARG A 80 -12.39 -10.96 -23.10
C ARG A 80 -12.53 -10.04 -24.32
N GLY A 81 -11.48 -9.33 -24.71
CA GLY A 81 -11.51 -8.41 -25.84
C GLY A 81 -12.45 -7.22 -25.65
N VAL A 82 -12.67 -6.79 -24.41
CA VAL A 82 -13.52 -5.62 -24.08
C VAL A 82 -12.67 -4.36 -24.12
N SER A 83 -13.09 -3.36 -24.90
CA SER A 83 -12.41 -2.07 -24.98
C SER A 83 -12.71 -1.19 -23.76
N TYR A 84 -11.68 -0.51 -23.25
CA TYR A 84 -11.79 0.47 -22.15
C TYR A 84 -10.66 1.51 -22.24
N VAL A 85 -10.78 2.62 -21.50
CA VAL A 85 -9.74 3.65 -21.36
C VAL A 85 -9.23 3.68 -19.91
N PRO A 86 -8.06 3.08 -19.60
CA PRO A 86 -7.61 2.97 -18.21
C PRO A 86 -7.35 4.33 -17.57
N SER A 87 -7.79 4.47 -16.31
CA SER A 87 -7.33 5.57 -15.46
C SER A 87 -5.89 5.30 -15.00
N HIS A 88 -5.10 6.36 -14.83
CA HIS A 88 -3.77 6.27 -14.22
C HIS A 88 -3.75 6.77 -12.77
N ALA A 89 -4.89 7.21 -12.22
CA ALA A 89 -4.94 7.87 -10.92
C ALA A 89 -4.44 6.99 -9.76
N ALA A 90 -4.86 5.73 -9.69
CA ALA A 90 -4.42 4.80 -8.64
C ALA A 90 -2.91 4.55 -8.72
N TYR A 91 -2.38 4.37 -9.93
CA TYR A 91 -0.95 4.18 -10.17
C TYR A 91 -0.13 5.42 -9.80
N GLU A 92 -0.55 6.59 -10.25
CA GLU A 92 0.14 7.84 -9.95
C GLU A 92 0.15 8.14 -8.45
N LEU A 93 -0.95 7.84 -7.75
CA LEU A 93 -1.01 7.98 -6.30
C LEU A 93 -0.05 7.01 -5.60
N PHE A 94 -0.09 5.73 -5.96
CA PHE A 94 0.78 4.72 -5.38
C PHE A 94 2.27 5.03 -5.64
N ASP A 95 2.64 5.38 -6.87
CA ASP A 95 4.00 5.82 -7.23
C ASP A 95 4.43 7.04 -6.41
N ALA A 96 3.52 8.02 -6.23
CA ALA A 96 3.82 9.20 -5.43
C ALA A 96 4.10 8.86 -3.96
N LEU A 97 3.31 7.95 -3.37
CA LEU A 97 3.51 7.47 -2.00
C LEU A 97 4.87 6.78 -1.85
N LEU A 98 5.24 5.89 -2.78
CA LEU A 98 6.52 5.19 -2.76
C LEU A 98 7.70 6.16 -2.93
N ARG A 99 7.62 7.08 -3.91
CA ARG A 99 8.70 8.02 -4.21
C ARG A 99 8.94 9.07 -3.13
N ALA A 100 7.93 9.35 -2.32
CA ALA A 100 8.07 10.26 -1.19
C ALA A 100 8.93 9.66 -0.07
N GLN A 101 9.01 8.33 0.04
CA GLN A 101 9.72 7.67 1.13
C GLN A 101 11.25 7.80 0.99
N PRO A 102 11.95 8.31 2.02
CA PRO A 102 13.41 8.22 2.06
C PRO A 102 13.88 6.77 2.07
N LYS A 103 15.09 6.48 1.54
CA LYS A 103 15.65 5.11 1.47
C LYS A 103 15.73 4.34 2.79
N TRP A 104 15.76 5.05 3.91
CA TRP A 104 15.84 4.46 5.26
C TRP A 104 14.45 4.24 5.88
N LEU A 105 13.38 4.49 5.12
CA LEU A 105 12.01 4.40 5.56
C LEU A 105 11.20 3.56 4.56
N ASP A 106 10.39 2.65 5.09
CA ASP A 106 9.46 1.81 4.32
C ASP A 106 8.19 1.64 5.13
N VAL A 107 7.27 2.59 4.96
CA VAL A 107 5.96 2.62 5.60
C VAL A 107 4.94 2.08 4.62
N ARG A 108 4.03 1.27 5.15
CA ARG A 108 2.90 0.74 4.38
C ARG A 108 2.08 1.88 3.77
N THR A 109 1.75 1.76 2.50
CA THR A 109 0.98 2.74 1.74
C THR A 109 -0.40 3.00 2.36
N ALA A 110 -1.05 1.99 2.94
CA ALA A 110 -2.28 2.14 3.70
C ALA A 110 -2.16 3.16 4.84
N TRP A 111 -1.07 3.11 5.60
CA TRP A 111 -0.84 4.07 6.70
C TRP A 111 -0.60 5.48 6.15
N LEU A 112 0.19 5.62 5.08
CA LEU A 112 0.41 6.91 4.43
C LEU A 112 -0.89 7.50 3.88
N ALA A 113 -1.73 6.65 3.29
CA ALA A 113 -3.01 7.02 2.74
C ALA A 113 -3.96 7.52 3.84
N ALA A 114 -4.07 6.78 4.94
CA ALA A 114 -4.94 7.14 6.06
C ALA A 114 -4.48 8.40 6.80
N GLU A 115 -3.18 8.54 7.07
CA GLU A 115 -2.65 9.57 7.98
C GLU A 115 -2.21 10.85 7.28
N LEU A 116 -1.84 10.80 6.00
CA LEU A 116 -1.29 11.95 5.28
C LEU A 116 -2.24 12.48 4.21
N LEU A 117 -2.84 11.61 3.37
CA LEU A 117 -3.63 12.09 2.23
C LEU A 117 -4.83 12.99 2.59
N PRO A 118 -5.55 12.81 3.72
CA PRO A 118 -6.62 13.73 4.12
C PRO A 118 -6.14 15.19 4.28
N HIS A 119 -4.85 15.39 4.51
CA HIS A 119 -4.23 16.71 4.69
C HIS A 119 -3.49 17.19 3.44
N ALA A 120 -3.56 16.46 2.33
CA ALA A 120 -2.83 16.81 1.10
C ALA A 120 -3.47 17.98 0.32
N GLU A 121 -4.68 18.44 0.69
CA GLU A 121 -5.39 19.59 0.10
C GLU A 121 -5.43 19.57 -1.45
N GLY A 122 -5.64 18.40 -2.05
CA GLY A 122 -5.74 18.24 -3.50
C GLY A 122 -4.41 18.33 -4.27
N ARG A 123 -3.26 18.34 -3.58
CA ARG A 123 -1.94 18.25 -4.22
C ARG A 123 -1.84 16.97 -5.05
N SER A 124 -1.22 17.07 -6.22
CA SER A 124 -0.96 15.94 -7.12
C SER A 124 0.45 15.99 -7.72
N GLY A 125 0.85 14.89 -8.36
CA GLY A 125 2.14 14.78 -9.05
C GLY A 125 3.34 15.16 -8.19
N LYS A 126 4.24 15.98 -8.73
CA LYS A 126 5.48 16.40 -8.03
C LYS A 126 5.21 17.20 -6.75
N ALA A 127 4.14 17.99 -6.71
CA ALA A 127 3.79 18.77 -5.52
C ALA A 127 3.38 17.86 -4.36
N LEU A 128 2.61 16.81 -4.65
CA LEU A 128 2.25 15.78 -3.66
C LEU A 128 3.48 15.06 -3.14
N VAL A 129 4.39 14.62 -4.02
CA VAL A 129 5.62 13.90 -3.62
C VAL A 129 6.49 14.74 -2.68
N THR A 130 6.71 16.02 -3.02
CA THR A 130 7.51 16.93 -2.17
C THR A 130 6.86 17.12 -0.81
N TRP A 131 5.55 17.38 -0.80
CA TRP A 131 4.81 17.59 0.44
C TRP A 131 4.79 16.33 1.33
N LEU A 132 4.51 15.15 0.76
CA LEU A 132 4.54 13.87 1.49
C LEU A 132 5.91 13.64 2.12
N ARG A 133 6.99 13.92 1.36
CA ARG A 133 8.35 13.77 1.86
C ARG A 133 8.64 14.68 3.05
N GLU A 134 8.20 15.93 3.00
CA GLU A 134 8.31 16.87 4.14
C GLU A 134 7.54 16.36 5.36
N GLN A 135 6.30 15.87 5.16
CA GLN A 135 5.47 15.32 6.23
C GLN A 135 6.11 14.06 6.87
N LEU A 136 6.73 13.21 6.07
CA LEU A 136 7.48 12.04 6.54
C LEU A 136 8.69 12.45 7.37
N LEU A 137 9.50 13.40 6.91
CA LEU A 137 10.67 13.88 7.64
C LEU A 137 10.30 14.56 8.97
N GLN A 138 9.13 15.21 9.05
CA GLN A 138 8.64 15.81 10.29
C GLN A 138 8.16 14.76 11.31
N ARG A 139 7.53 13.68 10.85
CA ARG A 139 6.96 12.63 11.73
C ARG A 139 7.99 11.57 12.14
N PHE A 140 8.81 11.10 11.19
CA PHE A 140 9.81 10.06 11.41
C PHE A 140 11.14 10.68 11.87
N ARG A 141 11.15 11.08 13.15
CA ARG A 141 12.25 11.85 13.74
C ARG A 141 13.40 10.93 14.19
N TYR A 142 14.62 11.43 14.06
CA TYR A 142 15.83 10.78 14.56
C TYR A 142 16.76 11.78 15.24
N LEU A 143 17.61 11.31 16.16
CA LEU A 143 18.49 12.18 16.94
C LEU A 143 19.66 12.78 16.14
N LYS A 144 20.51 11.94 15.53
CA LYS A 144 21.72 12.39 14.80
C LYS A 144 21.69 12.03 13.32
N ARG A 145 21.35 10.79 13.02
CA ARG A 145 21.31 10.22 11.67
C ARG A 145 20.17 9.22 11.57
N PRO A 146 19.62 8.98 10.36
CA PRO A 146 18.64 7.92 10.18
C PRO A 146 19.24 6.53 10.47
N PRO A 147 18.40 5.52 10.75
CA PRO A 147 18.83 4.15 10.96
C PRO A 147 19.53 3.61 9.70
N ARG A 148 20.62 2.87 9.91
CA ARG A 148 21.26 2.09 8.84
C ARG A 148 20.82 0.64 8.95
N TRP A 149 19.64 0.37 8.38
CA TRP A 149 19.08 -0.98 8.38
C TRP A 149 20.03 -2.00 7.71
N ILE A 150 20.07 -3.20 8.29
CA ILE A 150 20.78 -4.35 7.73
C ILE A 150 19.88 -5.05 6.70
N GLN A 151 18.59 -5.12 6.99
CA GLN A 151 17.55 -5.68 6.13
C GLN A 151 16.56 -4.59 5.70
N ALA A 152 15.33 -4.97 5.33
CA ALA A 152 14.25 -4.02 5.06
C ALA A 152 14.01 -3.08 6.25
N ALA A 153 13.66 -1.82 5.96
CA ALA A 153 13.38 -0.82 6.99
C ALA A 153 12.18 -1.27 7.84
N LYS A 154 12.32 -1.20 9.16
CA LYS A 154 11.26 -1.61 10.10
C LYS A 154 11.08 -0.55 11.17
N TRP A 155 10.64 0.63 10.74
CA TRP A 155 10.42 1.74 11.67
C TRP A 155 9.15 1.48 12.52
N PRO A 156 9.25 1.42 13.86
CA PRO A 156 8.09 1.19 14.72
C PRO A 156 7.11 2.38 14.72
N ILE A 157 5.83 2.08 14.55
CA ILE A 157 4.73 3.05 14.64
C ILE A 157 3.82 2.61 15.78
N GLY A 158 3.75 3.42 16.83
CA GLY A 158 2.89 3.17 17.98
C GLY A 158 1.49 3.78 17.79
N PRO A 159 0.60 3.66 18.80
CA PRO A 159 -0.76 4.20 18.73
C PRO A 159 -0.84 5.71 18.49
N ASN A 160 0.18 6.44 18.92
CA ASN A 160 0.28 7.90 18.78
C ASN A 160 1.21 8.33 17.63
N GLY A 161 1.55 7.40 16.74
CA GLY A 161 2.38 7.66 15.56
C GLY A 161 3.82 7.09 15.66
N PRO A 162 4.69 7.50 14.72
CA PRO A 162 6.04 6.96 14.62
C PRO A 162 6.90 7.24 15.85
N LEU A 163 7.63 6.23 16.29
CA LEU A 163 8.59 6.41 17.39
C LEU A 163 9.81 7.21 16.91
N VAL A 164 10.55 7.80 17.85
CA VAL A 164 11.76 8.58 17.56
C VAL A 164 12.98 7.66 17.60
N PHE A 165 13.75 7.62 16.51
CA PHE A 165 14.98 6.83 16.46
C PHE A 165 16.10 7.53 17.26
N LEU A 166 16.64 6.83 18.26
CA LEU A 166 17.71 7.34 19.12
C LEU A 166 19.10 6.96 18.62
N GLY A 167 19.23 5.76 18.05
CA GLY A 167 20.50 5.25 17.58
C GLY A 167 20.50 3.74 17.41
N GLU A 168 21.63 3.22 16.96
CA GLU A 168 21.86 1.79 16.73
C GLU A 168 23.07 1.32 17.55
N VAL A 169 22.97 0.12 18.10
CA VAL A 169 24.03 -0.55 18.85
C VAL A 169 24.45 -1.79 18.05
N PRO A 170 25.67 -1.84 17.50
CA PRO A 170 26.14 -3.04 16.83
C PRO A 170 26.28 -4.18 17.84
N VAL A 171 25.83 -5.37 17.44
CA VAL A 171 25.96 -6.61 18.21
C VAL A 171 26.97 -7.47 17.49
N ARG A 172 28.19 -7.51 18.03
CA ARG A 172 29.30 -8.31 17.51
C ARG A 172 29.42 -9.60 18.31
N ASP A 173 29.90 -10.66 17.66
CA ASP A 173 30.31 -11.92 18.29
C ASP A 173 29.21 -12.63 19.11
N TYR A 174 27.94 -12.32 18.86
CA TYR A 174 26.79 -12.99 19.47
C TYR A 174 25.99 -13.81 18.46
N PHE A 175 25.78 -13.26 17.27
CA PHE A 175 25.16 -13.96 16.15
C PHE A 175 26.23 -14.58 15.24
N HIS A 176 25.80 -15.51 14.38
CA HIS A 176 26.68 -16.05 13.34
C HIS A 176 27.10 -14.98 12.32
N ASP A 177 26.25 -13.98 12.10
CA ASP A 177 26.44 -12.87 11.16
C ASP A 177 26.39 -11.50 11.86
N ASP A 178 26.64 -10.42 11.11
CA ASP A 178 26.57 -9.05 11.63
C ASP A 178 25.15 -8.69 12.11
N GLY A 179 25.04 -8.22 13.35
CA GLY A 179 23.78 -7.80 13.96
C GLY A 179 23.80 -6.37 14.48
N ALA A 180 22.62 -5.76 14.58
CA ALA A 180 22.43 -4.47 15.25
C ALA A 180 21.08 -4.38 15.94
N VAL A 181 21.07 -3.69 17.08
CA VAL A 181 19.85 -3.29 17.80
C VAL A 181 19.59 -1.82 17.56
N PHE A 182 18.44 -1.51 16.97
CA PHE A 182 17.95 -0.17 16.71
C PHE A 182 17.04 0.26 17.85
N VAL A 183 17.32 1.41 18.46
CA VAL A 183 16.64 1.89 19.67
C VAL A 183 15.71 3.04 19.31
N PHE A 184 14.46 2.92 19.76
CA PHE A 184 13.38 3.85 19.51
C PHE A 184 12.75 4.32 20.82
N HIS A 185 12.32 5.57 20.86
CA HIS A 185 11.61 6.16 21.99
C HIS A 185 10.21 6.58 21.57
N ASP A 186 9.22 6.13 22.32
CA ASP A 186 7.85 6.59 22.21
C ASP A 186 7.67 7.92 22.98
N PRO A 187 7.48 9.06 22.30
CA PRO A 187 7.33 10.35 22.96
C PRO A 187 6.05 10.48 23.78
N SER A 188 5.05 9.62 23.54
CA SER A 188 3.77 9.67 24.24
C SER A 188 3.79 8.91 25.57
N THR A 189 4.52 7.80 25.64
CA THR A 189 4.58 6.93 26.83
C THR A 189 5.92 6.97 27.55
N GLY A 190 6.97 7.51 26.92
CA GLY A 190 8.35 7.46 27.42
C GLY A 190 9.00 6.07 27.30
N ARG A 191 8.32 5.09 26.70
CA ARG A 191 8.84 3.72 26.56
C ARG A 191 9.94 3.66 25.51
N ILE A 192 10.84 2.70 25.70
CA ILE A 192 11.87 2.35 24.72
C ILE A 192 11.45 1.06 24.03
N GLU A 193 11.51 1.08 22.72
CA GLU A 193 11.35 -0.09 21.87
C GLU A 193 12.64 -0.37 21.11
N THR A 194 12.87 -1.64 20.80
CA THR A 194 14.06 -2.07 20.09
C THR A 194 13.69 -2.97 18.92
N VAL A 195 14.32 -2.74 17.78
CA VAL A 195 14.27 -3.63 16.63
C VAL A 195 15.64 -4.28 16.48
N THR A 196 15.72 -5.60 16.42
CA THR A 196 16.97 -6.31 16.15
C THR A 196 16.97 -6.78 14.70
N GLN A 197 18.07 -6.54 13.98
CA GLN A 197 18.30 -7.14 12.66
C GLN A 197 19.65 -7.85 12.66
N VAL A 198 19.69 -8.97 11.95
CA VAL A 198 20.88 -9.80 11.70
C VAL A 198 20.90 -10.09 10.21
N MET A 199 22.09 -10.12 9.62
CA MET A 199 22.27 -10.45 8.20
C MET A 199 21.88 -11.89 7.89
#